data_AF-A0A940IB70-F1
#
_entry.id   AF-A0A940IB70-F1
#
_cell.length_a   1.000
_cell.length_b   1.000
_cell.length_c   1.000
_cell.angle_alpha   90.00
_cell.angle_beta   90.00
_cell.angle_gamma   90.00
#
_symmetry.space_group_name_H-M   'P 1'
#
loop_
_entity.id
_entity.type
_entity.pdbx_description
1 polymer ?
#
loop_
_entity_poly.entity_id
_entity_poly.type
_entity_poly.pdbx_seq_one_letter_code
_entity_poly.pdbx_strand_id
1 'polypeptide(L)'
;MKYESGRSMVEMIGVLAIMGVITAGAILLINVGLNSSKRTTVRDEVTVLVNEIRNSFSGYDDFSGIGNVNVFTMTGVSQQNPYGGTYGVAVDPSNPRQFIVSINGLTQSECEALKVRTWPGSIGYEMSGHKESGATGTCTNPNGENVVQITFGE
;
A
#
# COMPACT_ATOMS: atom_id res chain seq x y z
N MET A 1 -0.90 -36.59 52.73
CA MET A 1 -0.88 -35.42 51.82
C MET A 1 0.46 -35.44 51.09
N LYS A 2 0.51 -36.05 49.89
CA LYS A 2 1.73 -36.09 49.08
C LYS A 2 1.82 -34.77 48.32
N TYR A 3 2.75 -33.91 48.72
CA TYR A 3 3.11 -32.73 47.95
C TYR A 3 3.87 -33.19 46.70
N GLU A 4 3.25 -33.07 45.52
CA GLU A 4 3.96 -33.10 44.23
C GLU A 4 4.72 -31.77 44.03
N SER A 5 5.63 -31.43 44.95
CA SER A 5 6.51 -30.25 44.84
C SER A 5 7.84 -30.64 44.21
N GLY A 6 7.77 -31.40 43.11
CA GLY A 6 8.93 -31.99 42.44
C GLY A 6 9.05 -31.68 40.94
N ARG A 7 8.20 -30.81 40.37
CA ARG A 7 8.46 -30.29 39.02
C ARG A 7 9.54 -29.24 39.14
N SER A 8 10.74 -29.58 38.69
CA SER A 8 11.96 -28.78 38.82
C SER A 8 11.67 -27.34 38.41
N MET A 9 12.02 -26.37 39.25
CA MET A 9 11.88 -24.94 38.90
C MET A 9 12.51 -24.64 37.53
N VAL A 10 13.52 -25.41 37.12
CA VAL A 10 14.16 -25.29 35.80
C VAL A 10 13.23 -25.67 34.64
N GLU A 11 12.32 -26.64 34.80
CA GLU A 11 11.33 -26.98 33.77
C GLU A 11 10.31 -25.87 33.59
N MET A 12 9.90 -25.21 34.68
CA MET A 12 8.94 -24.11 34.62
C MET A 12 9.58 -22.84 34.06
N ILE A 13 10.85 -22.57 34.39
CA ILE A 13 11.63 -21.49 33.79
C ILE A 13 11.84 -21.72 32.29
N GLY A 14 12.09 -22.97 31.87
CA GLY A 14 12.22 -23.34 30.45
C GLY A 14 10.94 -23.08 29.65
N VAL A 15 9.77 -23.46 30.19
CA VAL A 15 8.48 -23.19 29.54
C VAL A 15 8.16 -21.69 29.50
N LEU A 16 8.49 -20.95 30.56
CA LEU A 16 8.28 -19.50 30.61
C LEU A 16 9.18 -18.76 29.61
N ALA A 17 10.44 -19.19 29.45
CA ALA A 17 11.35 -18.64 28.47
C ALA A 17 10.85 -18.88 27.04
N ILE A 18 10.38 -20.10 26.75
CA ILE A 18 9.79 -20.44 25.44
C ILE A 18 8.51 -19.63 25.18
N MET A 19 7.61 -19.54 26.16
CA MET A 19 6.41 -18.71 26.05
C MET A 19 6.75 -17.24 25.82
N GLY A 20 7.76 -16.69 26.51
CA GLY A 20 8.22 -15.32 26.29
C GLY A 20 8.68 -15.06 24.86
N VAL A 21 9.47 -15.97 24.29
CA VAL A 21 9.96 -15.87 22.90
C VAL A 21 8.83 -16.04 21.88
N ILE A 22 7.92 -16.99 22.08
CA ILE A 22 6.76 -17.21 21.19
C ILE A 22 5.86 -15.98 21.20
N THR A 23 5.58 -15.40 22.37
CA THR A 23 4.69 -14.24 22.48
C THR A 23 5.29 -13.02 21.79
N ALA A 24 6.59 -12.74 22.01
CA ALA A 24 7.29 -11.65 21.33
C ALA A 24 7.37 -11.89 19.80
N GLY A 25 7.65 -13.12 19.37
CA GLY A 25 7.70 -13.50 17.96
C GLY A 25 6.34 -13.38 17.25
N ALA A 26 5.26 -13.84 17.90
CA ALA A 26 3.90 -13.79 17.35
C ALA A 26 3.42 -12.34 17.14
N ILE A 27 3.71 -11.43 18.07
CA ILE A 27 3.33 -10.01 17.94
C ILE A 27 4.01 -9.37 16.72
N LEU A 28 5.30 -9.65 16.50
CA LEU A 28 6.02 -9.14 15.34
C LEU A 28 5.46 -9.72 14.03
N LEU A 29 5.13 -11.01 14.01
CA LEU A 29 4.55 -11.68 12.84
C LEU A 29 3.16 -11.13 12.47
N ILE A 30 2.31 -10.83 13.45
CA ILE A 30 0.98 -10.25 13.22
C ILE A 30 1.11 -8.89 12.52
N ASN A 31 2.04 -8.05 12.98
CA ASN A 31 2.24 -6.71 12.42
C ASN A 31 2.71 -6.74 10.96
N VAL A 32 3.57 -7.71 10.61
CA VAL A 32 4.00 -7.94 9.23
C VAL A 32 2.85 -8.43 8.35
N GLY A 33 2.03 -9.35 8.86
CA GLY A 33 0.86 -9.87 8.15
C GLY A 33 -0.19 -8.79 7.85
N LEU A 34 -0.49 -7.92 8.81
CA LEU A 34 -1.41 -6.80 8.63
C LEU A 34 -0.90 -5.80 7.59
N ASN A 35 0.39 -5.45 7.64
CA ASN A 35 0.98 -4.56 6.64
C ASN A 35 1.00 -5.17 5.24
N SER A 36 1.21 -6.48 5.11
CA SER A 36 1.09 -7.18 3.82
C SER A 36 -0.34 -7.20 3.29
N SER A 37 -1.34 -7.38 4.16
CA SER A 37 -2.76 -7.31 3.80
C SER A 37 -3.11 -5.91 3.28
N LYS A 38 -2.77 -4.86 4.04
CA LYS A 38 -2.95 -3.46 3.63
C LYS A 38 -2.33 -3.16 2.26
N ARG A 39 -1.09 -3.62 2.01
CA ARG A 39 -0.41 -3.47 0.70
C ARG A 39 -1.18 -4.13 -0.44
N THR A 40 -1.75 -5.30 -0.16
CA THR A 40 -2.54 -6.05 -1.15
C THR A 40 -3.83 -5.31 -1.46
N THR A 41 -4.55 -4.87 -0.43
CA THR A 41 -5.76 -4.05 -0.58
C THR A 41 -5.48 -2.79 -1.40
N VAL A 42 -4.40 -2.07 -1.09
CA VAL A 42 -4.02 -0.87 -1.84
C VAL A 42 -3.76 -1.15 -3.30
N ARG A 43 -3.04 -2.24 -3.61
CA ARG A 43 -2.81 -2.67 -5.00
C ARG A 43 -4.14 -2.93 -5.71
N ASP A 44 -5.05 -3.64 -5.05
CA ASP A 44 -6.32 -4.04 -5.65
C ASP A 44 -7.21 -2.81 -5.89
N GLU A 45 -7.29 -1.90 -4.91
CA GLU A 45 -8.02 -0.62 -5.03
C GLU A 45 -7.45 0.28 -6.13
N VAL A 46 -6.12 0.43 -6.22
CA VAL A 46 -5.48 1.19 -7.30
C VAL A 46 -5.75 0.55 -8.66
N THR A 47 -5.74 -0.79 -8.75
CA THR A 47 -6.05 -1.50 -10.00
C THR A 47 -7.49 -1.25 -10.44
N VAL A 48 -8.44 -1.28 -9.51
CA VAL A 48 -9.85 -0.94 -9.79
C VAL A 48 -9.96 0.52 -10.23
N LEU A 49 -9.35 1.46 -9.50
CA LEU A 49 -9.36 2.89 -9.87
C LEU A 49 -8.85 3.10 -11.30
N VAL A 50 -7.70 2.55 -11.63
CA VAL A 50 -7.07 2.69 -12.95
C VAL A 50 -7.95 2.09 -14.04
N ASN A 51 -8.51 0.90 -13.83
CA ASN A 51 -9.35 0.24 -14.82
C ASN A 51 -10.64 1.00 -15.07
N GLU A 52 -11.32 1.47 -14.02
CA GLU A 52 -12.57 2.22 -14.16
C GLU A 52 -12.35 3.61 -14.76
N ILE A 53 -11.25 4.30 -14.41
CA ILE A 53 -10.86 5.54 -15.09
C ILE A 53 -10.65 5.28 -16.57
N ARG A 54 -9.84 4.27 -16.94
CA ARG A 54 -9.61 3.91 -18.34
C ARG A 54 -10.90 3.55 -19.08
N ASN A 55 -11.80 2.81 -18.43
CA ASN A 55 -13.06 2.41 -19.02
C ASN A 55 -13.98 3.62 -19.25
N SER A 56 -14.15 4.46 -18.24
CA SER A 56 -14.99 5.66 -18.30
C SER A 56 -14.49 6.68 -19.32
N PHE A 57 -13.17 6.82 -19.44
CA PHE A 57 -12.53 7.76 -20.38
C PHE A 57 -12.13 7.12 -21.72
N SER A 58 -12.48 5.85 -21.98
CA SER A 58 -12.08 5.12 -23.20
C SER A 58 -12.59 5.76 -24.50
N GLY A 59 -13.68 6.52 -24.43
CA GLY A 59 -14.24 7.27 -25.56
C GLY A 59 -13.72 8.70 -25.70
N TYR A 60 -12.83 9.14 -24.82
CA TYR A 60 -12.25 10.47 -24.81
C TYR A 60 -10.77 10.42 -25.22
N ASP A 61 -10.29 11.50 -25.85
CA ASP A 61 -8.88 11.61 -26.28
C ASP A 61 -7.90 11.88 -25.13
N ASP A 62 -8.40 12.26 -23.95
CA ASP A 62 -7.62 12.64 -22.78
C ASP A 62 -8.40 12.41 -21.45
N PHE A 63 -7.70 12.62 -20.33
CA PHE A 63 -8.24 12.47 -18.98
C PHE A 63 -8.62 13.79 -18.30
N SER A 64 -8.64 14.91 -19.02
CA SER A 64 -8.87 16.27 -18.46
C SER A 64 -10.16 16.38 -17.63
N GLY A 65 -11.16 15.54 -17.93
CA GLY A 65 -12.42 15.46 -17.20
C GLY A 65 -12.35 14.84 -15.80
N ILE A 66 -11.23 14.20 -15.39
CA ILE A 66 -11.07 13.60 -14.06
C ILE A 66 -11.37 14.59 -12.93
N GLY A 67 -10.97 15.86 -13.08
CA GLY A 67 -11.20 16.90 -12.06
C GLY A 67 -12.68 17.26 -11.87
N ASN A 68 -13.54 16.93 -12.84
CA ASN A 68 -14.97 17.23 -12.82
C ASN A 68 -15.84 16.06 -12.33
N VAL A 69 -15.25 14.89 -12.14
CA VAL A 69 -15.96 13.69 -11.68
C VAL A 69 -15.44 13.25 -10.32
N ASN A 70 -16.33 12.80 -9.45
CA ASN A 70 -15.91 12.13 -8.23
C ASN A 70 -15.54 10.67 -8.57
N VAL A 71 -14.27 10.46 -8.91
CA VAL A 71 -13.72 9.15 -9.27
C VAL A 71 -14.01 8.09 -8.19
N PHE A 72 -13.98 8.46 -6.91
CA PHE A 72 -14.24 7.53 -5.82
C PHE A 72 -15.71 7.09 -5.76
N THR A 73 -16.65 7.99 -6.04
CA THR A 73 -18.07 7.63 -6.17
C THR A 73 -18.33 6.80 -7.41
N MET A 74 -17.66 7.11 -8.53
CA MET A 74 -17.79 6.38 -9.78
C MET A 74 -17.29 4.93 -9.67
N THR A 75 -16.14 4.74 -9.02
CA THR A 75 -15.47 3.44 -8.90
C THR A 75 -15.96 2.61 -7.72
N GLY A 76 -16.63 3.24 -6.75
CA GLY A 76 -17.00 2.60 -5.47
C GLY A 76 -15.82 2.35 -4.53
N VAL A 77 -14.61 2.80 -4.89
CA VAL A 77 -13.42 2.70 -4.06
C VAL A 77 -13.43 3.83 -3.03
N SER A 78 -13.11 3.50 -1.78
CA SER A 78 -12.96 4.49 -0.71
C SER A 78 -11.82 5.46 -1.04
N GLN A 79 -12.04 6.77 -0.84
CA GLN A 79 -10.97 7.76 -0.91
C GLN A 79 -9.94 7.57 0.23
N GLN A 80 -10.35 6.99 1.35
CA GLN A 80 -9.44 6.69 2.46
C GLN A 80 -8.71 5.38 2.22
N ASN A 81 -7.38 5.41 2.33
CA ASN A 81 -6.54 4.23 2.13
C ASN A 81 -6.38 3.43 3.45
N PRO A 82 -5.99 2.14 3.37
CA PRO A 82 -5.78 1.27 4.55
C PRO A 82 -4.68 1.72 5.54
N TYR A 83 -3.89 2.73 5.18
CA TYR A 83 -2.87 3.34 6.04
C TYR A 83 -3.40 4.52 6.85
N GLY A 84 -4.66 4.94 6.62
CA GLY A 84 -5.31 6.06 7.28
C GLY A 84 -5.14 7.40 6.55
N GLY A 85 -4.37 7.43 5.48
CA GLY A 85 -4.27 8.55 4.56
C GLY A 85 -5.33 8.49 3.44
N THR A 86 -5.10 9.22 2.36
CA THR A 86 -6.06 9.31 1.24
C THR A 86 -5.43 8.94 -0.10
N TYR A 87 -6.26 8.41 -0.98
CA TYR A 87 -5.97 8.38 -2.41
C TYR A 87 -6.28 9.74 -3.04
N GLY A 88 -5.47 10.13 -4.00
CA GLY A 88 -5.73 11.24 -4.90
C GLY A 88 -5.63 10.76 -6.35
N VAL A 89 -6.48 11.29 -7.21
CA VAL A 89 -6.40 11.06 -8.65
C VAL A 89 -6.40 12.43 -9.32
N ALA A 90 -5.42 12.68 -10.16
CA ALA A 90 -5.29 13.93 -10.90
C ALA A 90 -4.77 13.66 -12.32
N VAL A 91 -5.03 14.58 -13.23
CA VAL A 91 -4.44 14.55 -14.58
C VAL A 91 -2.99 14.99 -14.50
N ASP A 92 -2.12 14.39 -15.31
CA ASP A 92 -0.75 14.86 -15.40
C ASP A 92 -0.73 16.26 -16.06
N PRO A 93 -0.16 17.28 -15.41
CA PRO A 93 -0.14 18.64 -15.94
C PRO A 93 0.71 18.78 -17.21
N SER A 94 1.63 17.85 -17.46
CA SER A 94 2.53 17.84 -18.62
C SER A 94 1.95 17.07 -19.80
N ASN A 95 1.08 16.09 -19.54
CA ASN A 95 0.41 15.31 -20.58
C ASN A 95 -1.04 14.98 -20.17
N PRO A 96 -2.07 15.61 -20.78
CA PRO A 96 -3.46 15.36 -20.41
C PRO A 96 -3.94 13.93 -20.74
N ARG A 97 -3.19 13.18 -21.56
CA ARG A 97 -3.42 11.75 -21.82
C ARG A 97 -2.87 10.83 -20.73
N GLN A 98 -2.36 11.41 -19.66
CA GLN A 98 -1.85 10.69 -18.50
C GLN A 98 -2.55 11.19 -17.25
N PHE A 99 -2.67 10.30 -16.27
CA PHE A 99 -3.21 10.61 -14.97
C PHE A 99 -2.35 9.96 -13.89
N ILE A 100 -2.36 10.58 -12.72
CA ILE A 100 -1.52 10.25 -11.59
C ILE A 100 -2.43 9.79 -10.46
N VAL A 101 -2.17 8.58 -9.97
CA VAL A 101 -2.74 8.08 -8.73
C VAL A 101 -1.73 8.34 -7.61
N SER A 102 -2.15 9.08 -6.59
CA SER A 102 -1.34 9.44 -5.43
C SER A 102 -1.85 8.71 -4.19
N ILE A 103 -0.95 8.10 -3.43
CA ILE A 103 -1.23 7.43 -2.16
C ILE A 103 -0.57 8.26 -1.06
N ASN A 104 -1.37 8.96 -0.26
CA ASN A 104 -0.91 9.91 0.76
C ASN A 104 -0.96 9.31 2.17
N GLY A 105 -0.32 9.98 3.12
CA GLY A 105 -0.40 9.63 4.54
C GLY A 105 0.37 8.35 4.88
N LEU A 106 1.50 8.13 4.21
CA LEU A 106 2.34 6.95 4.38
C LEU A 106 3.48 7.22 5.35
N THR A 107 3.73 6.28 6.27
CA THR A 107 5.00 6.24 7.01
C THR A 107 6.16 5.98 6.05
N GLN A 108 7.39 6.28 6.50
CA GLN A 108 8.59 6.06 5.69
C GLN A 108 8.67 4.62 5.16
N SER A 109 8.47 3.63 6.05
CA SER A 109 8.58 2.21 5.68
C SER A 109 7.46 1.74 4.73
N GLU A 110 6.26 2.32 4.83
CA GLU A 110 5.15 2.05 3.92
C GLU A 110 5.40 2.66 2.54
N CYS A 111 5.90 3.90 2.51
CA CYS A 111 6.28 4.57 1.27
C CYS A 111 7.37 3.80 0.54
N GLU A 112 8.45 3.41 1.21
CA GLU A 112 9.55 2.66 0.59
C GLU A 112 9.04 1.34 0.01
N ALA A 113 8.15 0.66 0.72
CA ALA A 113 7.60 -0.60 0.27
C ALA A 113 6.63 -0.49 -0.92
N LEU A 114 5.83 0.57 -0.99
CA LEU A 114 4.96 0.84 -2.13
C LEU A 114 5.76 1.35 -3.34
N LYS A 115 6.84 2.10 -3.08
CA LYS A 115 7.72 2.64 -4.12
C LYS A 115 8.46 1.55 -4.87
N VAL A 116 8.87 0.46 -4.24
CA VAL A 116 9.59 -0.65 -4.92
C VAL A 116 8.65 -1.69 -5.52
N ARG A 117 7.35 -1.59 -5.25
CA ARG A 117 6.35 -2.55 -5.74
C ARG A 117 6.02 -2.28 -7.19
N THR A 118 5.88 -3.33 -7.99
CA THR A 118 5.41 -3.25 -9.37
C THR A 118 3.97 -2.73 -9.46
N TRP A 119 3.77 -1.74 -10.33
CA TRP A 119 2.47 -1.21 -10.72
C TRP A 119 2.23 -1.48 -12.20
N PRO A 120 1.57 -2.61 -12.56
CA PRO A 120 1.36 -3.00 -13.95
C PRO A 120 0.60 -1.93 -14.74
N GLY A 121 1.04 -1.65 -15.98
CA GLY A 121 0.42 -0.64 -16.83
C GLY A 121 0.68 0.80 -16.40
N SER A 122 1.54 1.04 -15.40
CA SER A 122 2.10 2.37 -15.13
C SER A 122 3.22 2.68 -16.13
N ILE A 123 3.33 3.94 -16.51
CA ILE A 123 4.22 4.37 -17.60
C ILE A 123 5.69 4.10 -17.23
N GLY A 124 6.10 4.42 -16.00
CA GLY A 124 7.46 4.15 -15.55
C GLY A 124 7.81 2.65 -15.52
N TYR A 125 6.85 1.79 -15.18
CA TYR A 125 7.06 0.33 -15.16
C TYR A 125 7.27 -0.19 -16.59
N GLU A 126 6.39 0.19 -17.53
CA GLU A 126 6.45 -0.24 -18.93
C GLU A 126 7.72 0.29 -19.63
N MET A 127 8.05 1.57 -19.48
CA MET A 127 9.24 2.17 -20.10
C MET A 127 10.56 1.59 -19.57
N SER A 128 10.59 1.10 -18.33
CA SER A 128 11.76 0.42 -17.77
C SER A 128 11.99 -1.00 -18.33
N GLY A 129 11.07 -1.49 -19.18
CA GLY A 129 11.03 -2.89 -19.59
C GLY A 129 10.72 -3.80 -18.40
N HIS A 130 9.79 -3.37 -17.54
CA HIS A 130 9.32 -4.11 -16.36
C HIS A 130 10.36 -4.32 -15.25
N LYS A 131 11.42 -3.50 -15.20
CA LYS A 131 12.53 -3.64 -14.24
C LYS A 131 12.39 -2.76 -13.01
N GLU A 132 11.66 -1.64 -13.13
CA GLU A 132 11.43 -0.69 -12.04
C GLU A 132 9.95 -0.63 -11.72
N SER A 133 9.57 -0.22 -10.51
CA SER A 133 8.18 -0.19 -10.03
C SER A 133 7.21 0.67 -10.86
N GLY A 134 7.73 1.72 -11.52
CA GLY A 134 6.93 2.78 -12.13
C GLY A 134 6.34 3.80 -11.14
N ALA A 135 6.63 3.66 -9.86
CA ALA A 135 6.21 4.58 -8.81
C ALA A 135 7.30 5.59 -8.46
N THR A 136 6.89 6.82 -8.22
CA THR A 136 7.75 7.92 -7.77
C THR A 136 7.32 8.38 -6.37
N GLY A 137 8.23 9.04 -5.66
CA GLY A 137 8.00 9.50 -4.29
C GLY A 137 9.28 9.64 -3.49
N THR A 138 9.34 10.68 -2.67
CA THR A 138 10.43 10.92 -1.71
C THR A 138 9.99 10.39 -0.34
N CYS A 139 10.42 9.17 -0.01
CA CYS A 139 10.11 8.51 1.26
C CYS A 139 11.06 8.96 2.37
N THR A 140 11.07 10.26 2.67
CA THR A 140 12.05 10.87 3.60
C THR A 140 11.42 11.44 4.86
N ASN A 141 10.08 11.59 4.90
CA ASN A 141 9.41 12.19 6.04
C ASN A 141 9.10 11.12 7.11
N PRO A 142 9.65 11.24 8.34
CA PRO A 142 9.38 10.28 9.41
C PRO A 142 7.96 10.39 9.98
N ASN A 143 7.25 11.50 9.75
CA ASN A 143 5.97 11.81 10.42
C ASN A 143 4.72 11.21 9.74
N GLY A 144 4.88 10.36 8.72
CA GLY A 144 3.72 9.74 8.07
C GLY A 144 3.07 10.58 6.97
N GLU A 145 3.74 11.60 6.46
CA GLU A 145 3.21 12.48 5.40
C GLU A 145 3.81 12.17 4.03
N ASN A 146 4.38 10.97 3.84
CA ASN A 146 4.94 10.61 2.54
C ASN A 146 3.83 10.33 1.54
N VAL A 147 4.17 10.56 0.27
CA VAL A 147 3.30 10.33 -0.87
C VAL A 147 4.03 9.46 -1.89
N VAL A 148 3.32 8.45 -2.40
CA VAL A 148 3.74 7.66 -3.56
C VAL A 148 2.83 8.02 -4.72
N GLN A 149 3.42 8.37 -5.86
CA GLN A 149 2.70 8.74 -7.08
C GLN A 149 2.99 7.72 -8.16
N ILE A 150 1.96 7.35 -8.92
CA ILE A 150 2.06 6.39 -10.01
C ILE A 150 1.33 6.97 -11.21
N THR A 151 2.05 7.10 -12.33
CA THR A 151 1.50 7.68 -13.55
C THR A 151 1.03 6.57 -14.50
N PHE A 152 -0.19 6.71 -15.00
CA PHE A 152 -0.85 5.80 -15.93
C PHE A 152 -1.35 6.58 -17.16
N GLY A 153 -1.44 5.91 -18.30
CA GLY A 153 -1.91 6.51 -19.55
C GLY A 153 -0.95 6.25 -20.70
N GLU A 154 -1.14 6.99 -21.80
CA GLU A 154 -0.33 6.92 -23.01
C GLU A 154 0.27 8.29 -23.33
#